data_AF-A0A0B4C8I5-F1
#
_entry.id   AF-A0A0B4C8I5-F1
#
_cell.length_a   1.000
_cell.length_b   1.000
_cell.length_c   1.000
_cell.angle_alpha   90.00
_cell.angle_beta   90.00
_cell.angle_gamma   90.00
#
_symmetry.space_group_name_H-M   'P 1'
#
loop_
_entity.id
_entity.type
_entity.pdbx_description
1 polymer ?
#
loop_
_entity_poly.entity_id
_entity_poly.type
_entity_poly.pdbx_seq_one_letter_code
_entity_poly.pdbx_strand_id
1 'polypeptide(L)'
;MKRIVVPGLLALSLVGCGDGNPFTDEQGDTSPDTGTGTDTGTDTGNGSDPGTGIDNPARDLPPGTTSPTADSGIVRSEPTEAQGGQVGDGFATGISYDPATDQFSVDNLAFDGDNAYSRGTAVSSLGPYAVYEADTQFTDSLTGTPINQLRHRAVYGVSASGETQFAIVRTGAYIPYGFGGFVYQRNATATHDGSVTLPTTGQAVYTGQAAGLRDFNGAGGIQYTTADMEMAIDFNDFNNGSGVRGTMSNRRVFDINGNDITNDIVTGINTEASASLTNIPAVVFTIGPGVLDANGEIVGEVTSNFVNNNGQTVNYETGNYYAIISGDNADEVVGVIVATSSIGGNGATVRDTSGFIVLR
;
A
#
# COMPACT_ATOMS: atom_id res chain seq x y z
N MET A 1 -19.37 31.74 -50.19
CA MET A 1 -17.99 31.87 -49.67
C MET A 1 -18.10 32.37 -48.23
N LYS A 2 -17.73 31.54 -47.24
CA LYS A 2 -16.60 31.77 -46.30
C LYS A 2 -16.74 33.09 -45.51
N ARG A 3 -16.79 33.16 -44.18
CA ARG A 3 -16.20 32.34 -43.10
C ARG A 3 -16.86 32.73 -41.76
N ILE A 4 -17.04 31.76 -40.88
CA ILE A 4 -17.25 31.95 -39.43
C ILE A 4 -15.89 32.28 -38.79
N VAL A 5 -15.86 33.25 -37.87
CA VAL A 5 -14.67 33.60 -37.08
C VAL A 5 -15.07 33.71 -35.60
N VAL A 6 -14.50 32.83 -34.78
CA VAL A 6 -14.30 32.93 -33.32
C VAL A 6 -12.89 32.34 -33.12
N PRO A 7 -11.94 33.01 -32.43
CA PRO A 7 -11.66 32.76 -30.99
C PRO A 7 -11.03 34.00 -30.28
N GLY A 8 -10.65 34.03 -28.99
CA GLY A 8 -10.57 33.04 -27.93
C GLY A 8 -10.18 33.73 -26.62
N LEU A 9 -10.57 33.14 -25.49
CA LEU A 9 -10.24 33.60 -24.14
C LEU A 9 -8.95 32.88 -23.69
N LEU A 10 -7.97 33.65 -23.24
CA LEU A 10 -6.67 33.20 -22.76
C LEU A 10 -6.80 32.81 -21.27
N ALA A 11 -6.54 31.55 -20.92
CA ALA A 11 -6.37 31.11 -19.53
C ALA A 11 -4.89 30.84 -19.28
N LEU A 12 -4.30 31.60 -18.36
CA LEU A 12 -2.96 31.36 -17.81
C LEU A 12 -3.05 30.18 -16.83
N SER A 13 -2.39 29.07 -17.12
CA SER A 13 -2.07 28.03 -16.15
C SER A 13 -0.70 28.34 -15.53
N LEU A 14 -0.67 28.53 -14.21
CA LEU A 14 0.57 28.52 -13.43
C LEU A 14 1.13 27.10 -13.39
N VAL A 15 2.43 26.96 -13.65
CA VAL A 15 3.20 25.73 -13.58
C VAL A 15 3.71 25.55 -12.15
N GLY A 16 3.32 24.46 -11.49
CA GLY A 16 3.97 23.94 -10.28
C GLY A 16 4.99 22.87 -10.68
N CYS A 17 6.21 22.95 -10.14
CA CYS A 17 7.28 22.00 -10.41
C CYS A 17 6.93 20.59 -9.89
N GLY A 18 7.14 19.59 -10.74
CA GLY A 18 6.73 18.21 -10.51
C GLY A 18 7.74 17.33 -9.77
N ASP A 19 7.20 16.51 -8.87
CA ASP A 19 7.59 15.12 -8.72
C ASP A 19 6.49 14.30 -9.42
N GLY A 20 6.88 13.45 -10.38
CA GLY A 20 5.95 12.75 -11.27
C GLY A 20 4.99 11.82 -10.50
N ASN A 21 3.69 12.12 -10.59
CA ASN A 21 2.61 11.25 -10.13
C ASN A 21 2.49 10.05 -11.11
N PRO A 22 2.61 8.79 -10.65
CA PRO A 22 2.52 7.62 -11.52
C PRO A 22 1.11 7.36 -12.08
N PHE A 23 0.12 8.18 -11.73
CA PHE A 23 -1.27 8.07 -12.20
C PHE A 23 -1.71 9.24 -13.11
N THR A 24 -0.79 10.10 -13.55
CA THR A 24 -1.09 11.17 -14.52
C THR A 24 -0.17 11.11 -15.73
N ASP A 25 -0.77 10.99 -16.93
CA ASP A 25 -0.05 11.08 -18.20
C ASP A 25 0.41 12.51 -18.47
N GLU A 26 1.71 12.80 -18.34
CA GLU A 26 2.31 13.96 -19.00
C GLU A 26 3.59 13.57 -19.76
N GLN A 27 3.55 13.84 -21.06
CA GLN A 27 4.57 13.53 -22.05
C GLN A 27 5.71 14.56 -21.96
N GLY A 28 6.82 14.20 -21.31
CA GLY A 28 7.95 15.09 -21.02
C GLY A 28 8.94 15.24 -22.20
N ASP A 29 9.02 16.46 -22.72
CA ASP A 29 10.07 16.95 -23.63
C ASP A 29 11.37 17.25 -22.84
N THR A 30 12.53 16.98 -23.44
CA THR A 30 13.85 17.01 -22.78
C THR A 30 14.64 18.24 -23.17
N SER A 31 15.05 19.06 -22.19
CA SER A 31 16.18 19.98 -22.34
C SER A 31 16.85 20.24 -20.98
N PRO A 32 18.20 20.22 -20.88
CA PRO A 32 18.91 20.27 -19.61
C PRO A 32 19.22 21.71 -19.18
N ASP A 33 19.06 22.01 -17.89
CA ASP A 33 19.61 23.22 -17.28
C ASP A 33 20.72 22.88 -16.28
N THR A 34 21.85 23.56 -16.44
CA THR A 34 23.07 23.44 -15.65
C THR A 34 23.24 24.69 -14.80
N GLY A 35 23.02 24.58 -13.49
CA GLY A 35 23.22 25.67 -12.55
C GLY A 35 23.89 25.19 -11.26
N THR A 36 25.21 25.41 -11.16
CA THR A 36 25.98 25.19 -9.93
C THR A 36 25.98 26.49 -9.11
N GLY A 37 25.53 26.42 -7.85
CA GLY A 37 25.57 27.54 -6.92
C GLY A 37 25.82 27.05 -5.50
N THR A 38 27.05 27.21 -5.03
CA THR A 38 27.46 27.02 -3.63
C THR A 38 27.31 28.35 -2.92
N ASP A 39 26.61 28.39 -1.79
CA ASP A 39 26.68 29.52 -0.86
C ASP A 39 26.88 29.02 0.57
N THR A 40 27.96 29.50 1.17
CA THR A 40 28.46 29.20 2.50
C THR A 40 28.20 30.41 3.38
N GLY A 41 27.25 30.30 4.31
CA GLY A 41 26.94 31.38 5.27
C GLY A 41 26.64 30.84 6.66
N THR A 42 27.61 30.91 7.56
CA THR A 42 27.42 30.83 9.02
C THR A 42 27.51 32.23 9.63
N ASP A 43 26.46 32.71 10.31
CA ASP A 43 26.61 33.37 11.63
C ASP A 43 25.29 33.51 12.40
N THR A 44 25.50 33.56 13.70
CA THR A 44 24.71 33.44 14.91
C THR A 44 23.67 34.53 15.21
N GLY A 45 22.55 34.11 15.80
CA GLY A 45 21.54 34.98 16.40
C GLY A 45 20.85 34.31 17.58
N ASN A 46 21.23 34.71 18.80
CA ASN A 46 20.72 34.25 20.08
C ASN A 46 19.28 34.76 20.31
N GLY A 47 18.29 33.88 20.20
CA GLY A 47 16.88 34.11 20.54
C GLY A 47 16.31 32.84 21.15
N SER A 48 15.78 32.94 22.35
CA SER A 48 15.23 31.86 23.18
C SER A 48 14.19 31.01 22.45
N ASP A 49 14.52 29.74 22.17
CA ASP A 49 13.63 28.72 21.62
C ASP A 49 13.35 27.64 22.69
N PRO A 50 12.08 27.40 23.08
CA PRO A 50 11.74 26.40 24.09
C PRO A 50 11.75 25.00 23.47
N GLY A 51 12.80 24.24 23.77
CA GLY A 51 12.80 22.79 23.61
C GLY A 51 13.29 22.34 22.25
N THR A 52 14.60 22.10 22.15
CA THR A 52 15.15 21.16 21.16
C THR A 52 14.54 19.80 21.43
N GLY A 53 13.47 19.46 20.70
CA GLY A 53 12.95 18.11 20.63
C GLY A 53 14.09 17.17 20.24
N ILE A 54 14.21 16.06 20.95
CA ILE A 54 15.07 14.98 20.50
C ILE A 54 14.47 14.49 19.18
N ASP A 55 15.21 14.65 18.08
CA ASP A 55 14.91 14.02 16.80
C ASP A 55 14.55 12.56 17.05
N ASN A 56 13.32 12.17 16.70
CA ASN A 56 12.97 10.77 16.64
C ASN A 56 13.92 10.14 15.60
N PRO A 57 14.77 9.16 15.97
CA PRO A 57 15.67 8.53 15.02
C PRO A 57 14.85 8.08 13.81
N ALA A 58 15.34 8.42 12.61
CA ALA A 58 14.69 8.22 11.32
C ALA A 58 13.69 7.05 11.35
N ARG A 59 12.39 7.38 11.35
CA ARG A 59 11.37 6.38 11.08
C ARG A 59 11.69 5.84 9.69
N ASP A 60 11.89 4.53 9.57
CA ASP A 60 12.12 3.87 8.28
C ASP A 60 10.80 3.88 7.50
N LEU A 61 10.50 5.03 6.89
CA LEU A 61 9.38 5.18 5.97
C LEU A 61 9.68 4.37 4.71
N PRO A 62 8.68 3.71 4.11
CA PRO A 62 8.84 3.12 2.80
C PRO A 62 9.30 4.17 1.76
N PRO A 63 10.02 3.75 0.70
CA PRO A 63 10.41 4.66 -0.38
C PRO A 63 9.20 5.35 -1.02
N GLY A 64 9.44 6.48 -1.69
CA GLY A 64 8.39 7.28 -2.32
C GLY A 64 8.71 8.76 -2.26
N THR A 65 7.74 9.59 -1.86
CA THR A 65 7.92 11.04 -1.72
C THR A 65 9.14 11.38 -0.86
N THR A 66 10.09 12.12 -1.43
CA THR A 66 11.40 12.40 -0.80
C THR A 66 11.33 13.46 0.28
N SER A 67 10.42 14.42 0.14
CA SER A 67 10.19 15.53 1.07
C SER A 67 8.68 15.65 1.36
N PRO A 68 8.11 14.71 2.12
CA PRO A 68 6.68 14.72 2.42
C PRO A 68 6.29 15.95 3.23
N THR A 69 5.11 16.49 2.94
CA THR A 69 4.50 17.59 3.70
C THR A 69 3.05 17.25 4.04
N ALA A 70 2.50 17.91 5.05
CA ALA A 70 1.08 17.82 5.35
C ALA A 70 0.19 18.44 4.24
N ASP A 71 0.73 19.34 3.42
CA ASP A 71 -0.02 20.18 2.48
C ASP A 71 -0.06 19.59 1.05
N SER A 72 0.45 18.38 0.84
CA SER A 72 0.59 17.78 -0.49
C SER A 72 0.32 16.29 -0.49
N GLY A 73 0.04 15.74 -1.67
CA GLY A 73 0.00 14.30 -1.88
C GLY A 73 1.30 13.61 -1.44
N ILE A 74 1.16 12.36 -1.00
CA ILE A 74 2.27 11.50 -0.59
C ILE A 74 2.07 10.15 -1.24
N VAL A 75 3.11 9.64 -1.88
CA VAL A 75 3.15 8.28 -2.43
C VAL A 75 4.22 7.47 -1.71
N ARG A 76 3.90 6.23 -1.39
CA ARG A 76 4.81 5.27 -0.79
C ARG A 76 4.73 3.94 -1.51
N SER A 77 5.87 3.30 -1.70
CA SER A 77 5.99 2.00 -2.35
C SER A 77 6.71 1.00 -1.46
N GLU A 78 6.56 -0.29 -1.76
CA GLU A 78 7.31 -1.33 -1.07
C GLU A 78 8.83 -1.14 -1.24
N PRO A 79 9.63 -1.26 -0.16
CA PRO A 79 11.08 -1.22 -0.27
C PRO A 79 11.62 -2.43 -1.04
N THR A 80 12.56 -2.17 -1.95
CA THR A 80 13.39 -3.23 -2.53
C THR A 80 14.36 -3.81 -1.50
N GLU A 81 15.01 -4.94 -1.81
CA GLU A 81 16.09 -5.50 -0.98
C GLU A 81 17.18 -4.46 -0.65
N ALA A 82 17.57 -3.63 -1.62
CA ALA A 82 18.54 -2.55 -1.41
C ALA A 82 18.06 -1.45 -0.46
N GLN A 83 16.75 -1.36 -0.23
CA GLN A 83 16.07 -0.40 0.65
C GLN A 83 15.56 -1.05 1.94
N GLY A 84 15.96 -2.30 2.23
CA GLY A 84 15.58 -3.01 3.46
C GLY A 84 14.38 -3.97 3.33
N GLY A 85 13.85 -4.16 2.13
CA GLY A 85 12.85 -5.21 1.82
C GLY A 85 13.45 -6.60 1.65
N GLN A 86 12.64 -7.56 1.21
CA GLN A 86 13.09 -8.91 0.85
C GLN A 86 13.39 -9.05 -0.65
N VAL A 87 14.04 -10.14 -1.02
CA VAL A 87 14.25 -10.49 -2.43
C VAL A 87 12.89 -10.61 -3.13
N GLY A 88 12.72 -9.88 -4.24
CA GLY A 88 11.48 -9.82 -5.01
C GLY A 88 10.58 -8.62 -4.67
N ASP A 89 10.84 -7.93 -3.57
CA ASP A 89 10.01 -6.80 -3.11
C ASP A 89 10.30 -5.52 -3.89
N GLY A 90 9.28 -4.67 -4.03
CA GLY A 90 9.43 -3.33 -4.62
C GLY A 90 9.80 -3.30 -6.11
N PHE A 91 9.67 -4.41 -6.83
CA PHE A 91 9.95 -4.48 -8.26
C PHE A 91 8.78 -3.98 -9.12
N ALA A 92 7.53 -4.13 -8.67
CA ALA A 92 6.39 -3.54 -9.37
C ALA A 92 6.44 -2.01 -9.24
N THR A 93 6.68 -1.32 -10.35
CA THR A 93 6.79 0.15 -10.42
C THR A 93 5.87 0.71 -11.50
N GLY A 94 5.79 2.03 -11.64
CA GLY A 94 4.96 2.65 -12.69
C GLY A 94 3.49 2.24 -12.63
N ILE A 95 3.01 1.90 -11.43
CA ILE A 95 1.67 1.35 -11.23
C ILE A 95 0.64 2.44 -11.53
N SER A 96 -0.26 2.19 -12.47
CA SER A 96 -1.29 3.15 -12.89
C SER A 96 -2.64 2.48 -13.19
N TYR A 97 -3.72 3.26 -13.10
CA TYR A 97 -5.08 2.82 -13.45
C TYR A 97 -5.71 3.79 -14.46
N ASP A 98 -6.21 3.26 -15.56
CA ASP A 98 -7.02 3.99 -16.52
C ASP A 98 -8.53 3.67 -16.33
N PRO A 99 -9.33 4.63 -15.82
CA PRO A 99 -10.76 4.44 -15.65
C PRO A 99 -11.55 4.40 -16.96
N ALA A 100 -11.00 4.91 -18.07
CA ALA A 100 -11.69 4.91 -19.36
C ALA A 100 -11.72 3.52 -20.01
N THR A 101 -10.67 2.74 -19.82
CA THR A 101 -10.52 1.38 -20.37
C THR A 101 -10.67 0.28 -19.33
N ASP A 102 -10.78 0.64 -18.05
CA ASP A 102 -10.75 -0.27 -16.91
C ASP A 102 -9.51 -1.19 -16.92
N GLN A 103 -8.35 -0.58 -17.16
CA GLN A 103 -7.07 -1.28 -17.26
C GLN A 103 -6.08 -0.76 -16.24
N PHE A 104 -5.32 -1.69 -15.68
CA PHE A 104 -4.23 -1.39 -14.76
C PHE A 104 -2.90 -1.60 -15.49
N SER A 105 -1.94 -0.71 -15.33
CA SER A 105 -0.58 -0.88 -15.89
C SER A 105 0.45 -1.05 -14.79
N VAL A 106 1.41 -1.94 -15.01
CA VAL A 106 2.49 -2.24 -14.07
C VAL A 106 3.78 -2.39 -14.85
N ASP A 107 4.83 -1.68 -14.45
CA ASP A 107 6.15 -1.77 -15.04
C ASP A 107 7.13 -2.56 -14.16
N ASN A 108 8.25 -2.96 -14.77
CA ASN A 108 9.41 -3.60 -14.14
C ASN A 108 9.12 -4.99 -13.53
N LEU A 109 8.14 -5.70 -14.08
CA LEU A 109 7.91 -7.12 -13.83
C LEU A 109 8.24 -7.92 -15.10
N ALA A 110 8.90 -9.06 -14.92
CA ALA A 110 9.26 -9.92 -16.04
C ALA A 110 8.15 -10.94 -16.30
N PHE A 111 7.86 -11.17 -17.58
CA PHE A 111 6.89 -12.15 -18.04
C PHE A 111 5.49 -11.95 -17.44
N ASP A 112 4.96 -10.74 -17.44
CA ASP A 112 3.59 -10.40 -17.04
C ASP A 112 2.74 -9.85 -18.21
N GLY A 113 3.15 -10.10 -19.45
CA GLY A 113 2.44 -9.66 -20.65
C GLY A 113 2.99 -8.35 -21.20
N ASP A 114 2.09 -7.48 -21.66
CA ASP A 114 2.42 -6.15 -22.20
C ASP A 114 2.25 -5.06 -21.14
N ASN A 115 2.64 -5.35 -19.89
CA ASN A 115 2.48 -4.47 -18.73
C ASN A 115 1.02 -4.06 -18.45
N ALA A 116 0.05 -4.81 -19.00
CA ALA A 116 -1.37 -4.49 -18.99
C ALA A 116 -2.18 -5.57 -18.27
N TYR A 117 -3.00 -5.14 -17.33
CA TYR A 117 -3.78 -6.02 -16.46
C TYR A 117 -5.25 -5.70 -16.63
N SER A 118 -6.03 -6.75 -16.91
CA SER A 118 -7.48 -6.65 -17.13
C SER A 118 -8.25 -7.04 -15.88
N ARG A 119 -9.48 -6.54 -15.73
CA ARG A 119 -10.41 -6.96 -14.67
C ARG A 119 -10.44 -8.49 -14.56
N GLY A 120 -10.29 -9.01 -13.35
CA GLY A 120 -10.18 -10.45 -13.15
C GLY A 120 -11.45 -11.22 -13.54
N THR A 121 -11.25 -12.43 -14.06
CA THR A 121 -12.35 -13.22 -14.64
C THR A 121 -13.07 -14.06 -13.59
N ALA A 122 -12.33 -14.84 -12.80
CA ALA A 122 -12.91 -15.66 -11.74
C ALA A 122 -13.19 -14.83 -10.48
N VAL A 123 -12.28 -13.90 -10.19
CA VAL A 123 -12.39 -12.94 -9.09
C VAL A 123 -12.15 -11.56 -9.69
N SER A 124 -13.22 -10.77 -9.81
CA SER A 124 -13.16 -9.40 -10.32
C SER A 124 -13.07 -8.35 -9.21
N SER A 125 -13.46 -8.72 -7.98
CA SER A 125 -13.48 -7.85 -6.81
C SER A 125 -13.38 -8.64 -5.50
N LEU A 126 -12.92 -7.95 -4.46
CA LEU A 126 -12.81 -8.39 -3.07
C LEU A 126 -13.43 -7.30 -2.19
N GLY A 127 -14.75 -7.38 -1.98
CA GLY A 127 -15.50 -6.30 -1.35
C GLY A 127 -15.46 -5.03 -2.22
N PRO A 128 -15.04 -3.86 -1.68
CA PRO A 128 -14.94 -2.61 -2.43
C PRO A 128 -13.73 -2.56 -3.36
N TYR A 129 -12.81 -3.53 -3.25
CA TYR A 129 -11.54 -3.49 -3.96
C TYR A 129 -11.58 -4.33 -5.23
N ALA A 130 -10.95 -3.78 -6.25
CA ALA A 130 -10.93 -4.32 -7.59
C ALA A 130 -9.77 -5.32 -7.74
N VAL A 131 -9.99 -6.42 -8.47
CA VAL A 131 -8.94 -7.39 -8.80
C VAL A 131 -8.64 -7.34 -10.30
N TYR A 132 -7.36 -7.33 -10.64
CA TYR A 132 -6.85 -7.37 -12.01
C TYR A 132 -5.87 -8.53 -12.21
N GLU A 133 -5.81 -9.01 -13.44
CA GLU A 133 -5.03 -10.15 -13.87
C GLU A 133 -4.14 -9.73 -15.04
N ALA A 134 -2.85 -10.07 -14.95
CA ALA A 134 -1.94 -9.95 -16.07
C ALA A 134 -2.32 -10.94 -17.18
N ASP A 135 -1.90 -10.64 -18.41
CA ASP A 135 -2.12 -11.55 -19.52
C ASP A 135 -1.46 -12.91 -19.27
N THR A 136 -2.12 -13.97 -19.72
CA THR A 136 -1.59 -15.34 -19.58
C THR A 136 -0.62 -15.72 -20.71
N GLN A 137 -0.67 -14.99 -21.82
CA GLN A 137 0.18 -15.18 -22.98
C GLN A 137 0.54 -13.83 -23.62
N PHE A 138 1.78 -13.72 -24.08
CA PHE A 138 2.24 -12.63 -24.94
C PHE A 138 2.68 -13.23 -26.28
N THR A 139 2.39 -12.56 -27.39
CA THR A 139 2.74 -13.08 -28.73
C THR A 139 4.10 -12.54 -29.15
N ASP A 140 5.06 -13.43 -29.46
CA ASP A 140 6.33 -13.04 -30.06
C ASP A 140 6.07 -12.22 -31.35
N SER A 141 6.51 -10.97 -31.34
CA SER A 141 6.24 -10.00 -32.42
C SER A 141 6.90 -10.36 -33.75
N LEU A 142 7.96 -11.18 -33.73
CA LEU A 142 8.66 -11.64 -34.94
C LEU A 142 8.09 -12.94 -35.48
N THR A 143 7.77 -13.90 -34.61
CA THR A 143 7.41 -15.27 -35.02
C THR A 143 5.91 -15.57 -34.94
N GLY A 144 5.15 -14.77 -34.19
CA GLY A 144 3.74 -15.05 -33.87
C GLY A 144 3.55 -16.19 -32.87
N THR A 145 4.63 -16.71 -32.28
CA THR A 145 4.56 -17.81 -31.30
C THR A 145 4.06 -17.27 -29.96
N PRO A 146 3.06 -17.91 -29.32
CA PRO A 146 2.63 -17.52 -27.98
C PRO A 146 3.69 -17.88 -26.93
N ILE A 147 3.99 -16.95 -26.04
CA ILE A 147 4.87 -17.07 -24.88
C ILE A 147 4.00 -17.05 -23.64
N ASN A 148 4.02 -18.13 -22.86
CA ASN A 148 3.30 -18.18 -21.58
C ASN A 148 3.91 -17.18 -20.59
N GLN A 149 3.03 -16.46 -19.91
CA GLN A 149 3.40 -15.48 -18.89
C GLN A 149 3.26 -16.07 -17.49
N LEU A 150 3.93 -15.46 -16.52
CA LEU A 150 3.79 -15.74 -15.10
C LEU A 150 2.53 -15.07 -14.57
N ARG A 151 1.82 -15.79 -13.70
CA ARG A 151 0.51 -15.38 -13.20
C ARG A 151 0.63 -14.30 -12.12
N HIS A 152 0.61 -13.04 -12.54
CA HIS A 152 0.53 -11.89 -11.63
C HIS A 152 -0.94 -11.51 -11.35
N ARG A 153 -1.17 -10.97 -10.17
CA ARG A 153 -2.45 -10.40 -9.73
C ARG A 153 -2.21 -9.04 -9.12
N ALA A 154 -3.15 -8.13 -9.38
CA ALA A 154 -3.20 -6.83 -8.72
C ALA A 154 -4.52 -6.69 -7.95
N VAL A 155 -4.43 -6.12 -6.74
CA VAL A 155 -5.58 -5.63 -5.97
C VAL A 155 -5.47 -4.12 -5.90
N TYR A 156 -6.52 -3.41 -6.28
CA TYR A 156 -6.58 -1.96 -6.32
C TYR A 156 -7.78 -1.45 -5.51
N GLY A 157 -7.54 -0.45 -4.66
CA GLY A 157 -8.58 0.22 -3.90
C GLY A 157 -8.41 1.73 -3.98
N VAL A 158 -9.51 2.45 -4.12
CA VAL A 158 -9.59 3.91 -4.10
C VAL A 158 -10.77 4.32 -3.22
N SER A 159 -10.59 5.37 -2.41
CA SER A 159 -11.65 5.90 -1.56
C SER A 159 -12.74 6.56 -2.39
N ALA A 160 -13.92 6.75 -1.80
CA ALA A 160 -15.03 7.41 -2.47
C ALA A 160 -14.71 8.88 -2.83
N SER A 161 -13.84 9.54 -2.07
CA SER A 161 -13.35 10.89 -2.33
C SER A 161 -12.28 10.91 -3.44
N GLY A 162 -11.59 9.78 -3.66
CA GLY A 162 -10.41 9.67 -4.54
C GLY A 162 -9.12 10.18 -3.90
N GLU A 163 -9.18 10.69 -2.67
CA GLU A 163 -8.03 11.24 -1.97
C GLU A 163 -7.08 10.17 -1.47
N THR A 164 -7.51 8.92 -1.35
CA THR A 164 -6.64 7.83 -0.95
C THR A 164 -6.80 6.59 -1.81
N GLN A 165 -5.68 5.93 -2.10
CA GLN A 165 -5.69 4.68 -2.86
C GLN A 165 -4.50 3.79 -2.56
N PHE A 166 -4.63 2.51 -2.86
CA PHE A 166 -3.55 1.54 -2.80
C PHE A 166 -3.60 0.56 -3.97
N ALA A 167 -2.46 -0.03 -4.27
CA ALA A 167 -2.31 -1.11 -5.22
C ALA A 167 -1.33 -2.15 -4.68
N ILE A 168 -1.62 -3.43 -4.87
CA ILE A 168 -0.75 -4.54 -4.47
C ILE A 168 -0.62 -5.49 -5.64
N VAL A 169 0.59 -5.73 -6.11
CA VAL A 169 0.92 -6.64 -7.21
C VAL A 169 1.81 -7.77 -6.69
N ARG A 170 1.38 -9.02 -6.88
CA ARG A 170 2.11 -10.22 -6.48
C ARG A 170 1.98 -11.33 -7.51
N THR A 171 2.88 -12.30 -7.43
CA THR A 171 2.85 -13.54 -8.22
C THR A 171 3.23 -14.74 -7.36
N GLY A 172 2.58 -15.86 -7.66
CA GLY A 172 2.87 -17.16 -7.04
C GLY A 172 3.76 -18.07 -7.90
N ALA A 173 4.39 -17.53 -8.95
CA ALA A 173 5.05 -18.34 -9.96
C ALA A 173 6.48 -18.77 -9.58
N TYR A 174 6.97 -18.36 -8.41
CA TYR A 174 8.31 -18.63 -7.90
C TYR A 174 8.26 -19.55 -6.68
N ILE A 175 9.43 -20.12 -6.37
CA ILE A 175 9.73 -20.78 -5.10
C ILE A 175 11.14 -20.27 -4.75
N PRO A 176 11.34 -19.07 -4.16
CA PRO A 176 10.68 -18.45 -2.99
C PRO A 176 9.57 -17.42 -3.35
N TYR A 177 9.35 -16.38 -2.53
CA TYR A 177 8.46 -15.26 -2.87
C TYR A 177 8.72 -14.73 -4.28
N GLY A 178 7.65 -14.33 -4.96
CA GLY A 178 7.73 -13.79 -6.31
C GLY A 178 8.12 -12.31 -6.35
N PHE A 179 8.38 -11.82 -7.55
CA PHE A 179 8.60 -10.39 -7.80
C PHE A 179 7.28 -9.64 -7.80
N GLY A 180 7.23 -8.51 -7.11
CA GLY A 180 6.01 -7.72 -6.97
C GLY A 180 6.25 -6.38 -6.30
N GLY A 181 5.18 -5.72 -5.87
CA GLY A 181 5.25 -4.44 -5.17
C GLY A 181 3.90 -4.06 -4.58
N PHE A 182 3.90 -3.10 -3.67
CA PHE A 182 2.69 -2.34 -3.35
C PHE A 182 2.97 -0.84 -3.45
N VAL A 183 1.90 -0.08 -3.65
CA VAL A 183 1.85 1.37 -3.55
C VAL A 183 0.65 1.76 -2.69
N TYR A 184 0.79 2.78 -1.85
CA TYR A 184 -0.32 3.43 -1.17
C TYR A 184 -0.07 4.93 -1.11
N GLN A 185 -1.13 5.73 -1.20
CA GLN A 185 -0.96 7.17 -1.37
C GLN A 185 -2.16 8.00 -0.95
N ARG A 186 -1.84 9.25 -0.60
CA ARG A 186 -2.76 10.38 -0.53
C ARG A 186 -2.61 11.24 -1.79
N ASN A 187 -3.74 11.63 -2.38
CA ASN A 187 -3.84 12.29 -3.67
C ASN A 187 -4.48 13.66 -3.56
N ALA A 188 -4.02 14.57 -4.42
CA ALA A 188 -4.84 15.70 -4.84
C ALA A 188 -5.99 15.21 -5.72
N THR A 189 -7.15 15.83 -5.56
CA THR A 189 -8.33 15.65 -6.40
C THR A 189 -8.70 16.98 -7.06
N ALA A 190 -9.77 16.99 -7.84
CA ALA A 190 -10.28 18.24 -8.42
C ALA A 190 -10.76 19.24 -7.36
N THR A 191 -11.02 18.79 -6.12
CA THR A 191 -11.63 19.59 -5.06
C THR A 191 -10.80 19.66 -3.77
N HIS A 192 -9.71 18.92 -3.68
CA HIS A 192 -8.84 18.86 -2.51
C HIS A 192 -7.38 18.76 -2.97
N ASP A 193 -6.46 19.46 -2.32
CA ASP A 193 -5.04 19.52 -2.71
C ASP A 193 -4.23 18.28 -2.27
N GLY A 194 -4.90 17.31 -1.64
CA GLY A 194 -4.26 16.12 -1.11
C GLY A 194 -3.49 16.41 0.17
N SER A 195 -3.92 17.42 0.94
CA SER A 195 -3.37 17.73 2.25
C SER A 195 -3.98 16.88 3.37
N VAL A 196 -3.51 17.07 4.59
CA VAL A 196 -4.15 16.62 5.82
C VAL A 196 -4.06 17.70 6.87
N THR A 197 -5.17 17.93 7.59
CA THR A 197 -5.13 18.69 8.83
C THR A 197 -5.38 17.75 10.00
N LEU A 198 -4.31 17.45 10.75
CA LEU A 198 -4.39 16.57 11.92
C LEU A 198 -5.02 17.31 13.10
N PRO A 199 -6.01 16.72 13.78
CA PRO A 199 -6.47 17.23 15.06
C PRO A 199 -5.31 17.32 16.05
N THR A 200 -5.21 18.43 16.77
CA THR A 200 -4.24 18.58 17.87
C THR A 200 -4.77 18.02 19.18
N THR A 201 -6.06 17.68 19.23
CA THR A 201 -6.66 17.02 20.38
C THR A 201 -7.71 15.96 20.03
N GLY A 202 -7.97 15.06 20.98
CA GLY A 202 -9.05 14.07 20.95
C GLY A 202 -8.63 12.72 20.39
N GLN A 203 -9.63 11.88 20.15
CA GLN A 203 -9.48 10.56 19.55
C GLN A 203 -10.44 10.42 18.37
N ALA A 204 -10.04 9.65 17.36
CA ALA A 204 -10.88 9.28 16.23
C ALA A 204 -10.87 7.76 16.04
N VAL A 205 -12.00 7.22 15.58
CA VAL A 205 -12.16 5.82 15.19
C VAL A 205 -12.49 5.80 13.71
N TYR A 206 -11.88 4.86 13.00
CA TYR A 206 -12.02 4.64 11.58
C TYR A 206 -12.39 3.19 11.33
N THR A 207 -13.28 2.96 10.37
CA THR A 207 -13.71 1.61 9.99
C THR A 207 -13.70 1.44 8.48
N GLY A 208 -13.46 0.21 8.04
CA GLY A 208 -13.40 -0.12 6.62
C GLY A 208 -13.08 -1.59 6.43
N GLN A 209 -12.50 -1.90 5.28
CA GLN A 209 -12.15 -3.27 4.91
C GLN A 209 -10.69 -3.34 4.45
N ALA A 210 -10.09 -4.52 4.56
CA ALA A 210 -8.83 -4.83 3.91
C ALA A 210 -9.03 -5.91 2.85
N ALA A 211 -8.24 -5.86 1.78
CA ALA A 211 -8.05 -6.99 0.89
C ALA A 211 -6.62 -7.02 0.35
N GLY A 212 -6.21 -8.19 -0.10
CA GLY A 212 -4.83 -8.39 -0.47
C GLY A 212 -4.54 -9.71 -1.15
N LEU A 213 -3.25 -10.00 -1.20
CA LEU A 213 -2.70 -11.20 -1.80
C LEU A 213 -1.81 -11.91 -0.77
N ARG A 214 -1.86 -13.25 -0.80
CA ARG A 214 -0.93 -14.10 -0.06
C ARG A 214 -0.05 -14.86 -1.03
N ASP A 215 1.26 -14.77 -0.83
CA ASP A 215 2.28 -15.51 -1.56
C ASP A 215 3.21 -16.25 -0.57
N PHE A 216 4.08 -17.11 -1.11
CA PHE A 216 4.74 -18.14 -0.30
C PHE A 216 6.24 -18.18 -0.54
N ASN A 217 6.97 -18.45 0.54
CA ASN A 217 8.36 -18.85 0.50
C ASN A 217 8.45 -20.35 0.83
N GLY A 218 9.03 -21.14 -0.07
CA GLY A 218 9.08 -22.60 0.02
C GLY A 218 7.94 -23.33 -0.71
N ALA A 219 6.99 -22.59 -1.28
CA ALA A 219 5.95 -23.11 -2.16
C ALA A 219 5.61 -22.06 -3.23
N GLY A 220 4.98 -22.49 -4.32
CA GLY A 220 4.34 -21.58 -5.28
C GLY A 220 2.86 -21.38 -4.97
N GLY A 221 2.18 -20.62 -5.82
CA GLY A 221 0.77 -20.30 -5.69
C GLY A 221 0.51 -18.92 -5.11
N ILE A 222 -0.72 -18.46 -5.27
CA ILE A 222 -1.17 -17.16 -4.79
C ILE A 222 -2.62 -17.30 -4.34
N GLN A 223 -2.97 -16.61 -3.27
CA GLN A 223 -4.32 -16.60 -2.68
C GLN A 223 -4.78 -15.16 -2.49
N TYR A 224 -6.09 -14.96 -2.40
CA TYR A 224 -6.68 -13.69 -2.00
C TYR A 224 -6.99 -13.70 -0.51
N THR A 225 -7.01 -12.52 0.10
CA THR A 225 -7.41 -12.34 1.50
C THR A 225 -8.33 -11.13 1.62
N THR A 226 -9.28 -11.19 2.55
CA THR A 226 -10.13 -10.06 2.95
C THR A 226 -10.31 -10.01 4.45
N ALA A 227 -10.62 -8.83 4.99
CA ALA A 227 -10.86 -8.64 6.42
C ALA A 227 -11.67 -7.37 6.70
N ASP A 228 -12.22 -7.28 7.91
CA ASP A 228 -12.72 -6.03 8.48
C ASP A 228 -11.58 -5.29 9.16
N MET A 229 -11.53 -3.96 8.99
CA MET A 229 -10.51 -3.09 9.57
C MET A 229 -11.13 -2.05 10.51
N GLU A 230 -10.60 -1.97 11.72
CA GLU A 230 -10.82 -0.85 12.64
C GLU A 230 -9.47 -0.23 13.01
N MET A 231 -9.39 1.09 12.99
CA MET A 231 -8.26 1.86 13.49
C MET A 231 -8.77 2.93 14.44
N ALA A 232 -8.02 3.22 15.51
CA ALA A 232 -8.24 4.42 16.30
C ALA A 232 -6.94 5.16 16.54
N ILE A 233 -7.02 6.49 16.47
CA ILE A 233 -5.89 7.39 16.66
C ILE A 233 -6.19 8.25 17.89
N ASP A 234 -5.23 8.30 18.80
CA ASP A 234 -5.20 9.25 19.90
C ASP A 234 -4.25 10.39 19.54
N PHE A 235 -4.82 11.56 19.25
CA PHE A 235 -4.05 12.74 18.85
C PHE A 235 -3.38 13.43 20.04
N ASN A 236 -3.81 13.16 21.27
CA ASN A 236 -3.23 13.74 22.49
C ASN A 236 -2.02 12.94 22.97
N ASP A 237 -2.15 11.62 22.97
CA ASP A 237 -1.24 10.72 23.64
C ASP A 237 -0.62 9.78 22.61
N PHE A 238 0.69 9.58 22.62
CA PHE A 238 1.65 9.95 23.64
C PHE A 238 2.11 11.42 23.54
N ASN A 239 2.65 11.96 24.64
CA ASN A 239 3.37 13.25 24.65
C ASN A 239 4.55 13.31 23.66
N ASN A 240 4.97 12.16 23.09
CA ASN A 240 5.96 12.03 22.03
C ASN A 240 5.33 11.36 20.80
N GLY A 241 4.32 12.00 20.22
CA GLY A 241 3.60 11.54 19.03
C GLY A 241 2.35 10.71 19.32
N SER A 242 1.38 10.77 18.41
CA SER A 242 0.08 10.13 18.56
C SER A 242 0.15 8.60 18.64
N GLY A 243 -0.72 8.03 19.46
CA GLY A 243 -0.88 6.59 19.64
C GLY A 243 -1.88 6.05 18.61
N VAL A 244 -1.51 4.96 17.96
CA VAL A 244 -2.37 4.30 16.99
C VAL A 244 -2.64 2.88 17.46
N ARG A 245 -3.91 2.49 17.48
CA ARG A 245 -4.34 1.10 17.64
C ARG A 245 -5.11 0.68 16.40
N GLY A 246 -5.00 -0.59 16.04
CA GLY A 246 -5.74 -1.14 14.90
C GLY A 246 -5.95 -2.62 15.05
N THR A 247 -7.01 -3.12 14.41
CA THR A 247 -7.33 -4.55 14.34
C THR A 247 -7.81 -4.90 12.94
N MET A 248 -7.21 -5.94 12.35
CA MET A 248 -7.69 -6.63 11.16
C MET A 248 -8.34 -7.96 11.57
N SER A 249 -9.65 -8.07 11.45
CA SER A 249 -10.43 -9.21 11.96
C SER A 249 -11.36 -9.82 10.91
N ASN A 250 -12.07 -10.88 11.26
CA ASN A 250 -12.96 -11.62 10.33
C ASN A 250 -12.28 -12.00 9.02
N ARG A 251 -11.00 -12.39 9.10
CA ARG A 251 -10.15 -12.68 7.94
C ARG A 251 -10.67 -13.88 7.16
N ARG A 252 -10.79 -13.71 5.84
CA ARG A 252 -11.15 -14.76 4.88
C ARG A 252 -10.02 -14.94 3.90
N VAL A 253 -9.82 -16.18 3.45
CA VAL A 253 -8.83 -16.52 2.44
C VAL A 253 -9.51 -17.28 1.31
N PHE A 254 -9.19 -16.89 0.08
CA PHE A 254 -9.71 -17.52 -1.13
C PHE A 254 -8.57 -18.07 -1.97
N ASP A 255 -8.82 -19.19 -2.64
CA ASP A 255 -7.92 -19.65 -3.69
C ASP A 255 -7.94 -18.69 -4.89
N ILE A 256 -7.07 -18.94 -5.86
CA ILE A 256 -6.95 -18.09 -7.06
C ILE A 256 -8.21 -18.06 -7.94
N ASN A 257 -9.13 -19.01 -7.75
CA ASN A 257 -10.40 -19.07 -8.47
C ASN A 257 -11.55 -18.44 -7.66
N GLY A 258 -11.28 -17.90 -6.47
CA GLY A 258 -12.29 -17.29 -5.60
C GLY A 258 -13.03 -18.27 -4.70
N ASN A 259 -12.61 -19.54 -4.61
CA ASN A 259 -13.19 -20.47 -3.65
C ASN A 259 -12.70 -20.13 -2.25
N ASP A 260 -13.62 -20.04 -1.29
CA ASP A 260 -13.27 -19.77 0.10
C ASP A 260 -12.60 -20.98 0.74
N ILE A 261 -11.34 -20.81 1.12
CA ILE A 261 -10.48 -21.83 1.75
C ILE A 261 -10.14 -21.46 3.20
N THR A 262 -10.87 -20.53 3.81
CA THR A 262 -10.61 -20.05 5.18
C THR A 262 -10.56 -21.20 6.18
N ASN A 263 -11.46 -22.18 6.06
CA ASN A 263 -11.50 -23.35 6.93
C ASN A 263 -10.28 -24.25 6.75
N ASP A 264 -9.71 -24.34 5.55
CA ASP A 264 -8.48 -25.10 5.30
C ASP A 264 -7.29 -24.43 5.98
N ILE A 265 -7.21 -23.09 5.91
CA ILE A 265 -6.19 -22.31 6.62
C ILE A 265 -6.31 -22.51 8.13
N VAL A 266 -7.52 -22.39 8.70
CA VAL A 266 -7.77 -22.63 10.13
C VAL A 266 -7.40 -24.06 10.53
N THR A 267 -7.71 -25.04 9.69
CA THR A 267 -7.35 -26.45 9.91
C THR A 267 -5.83 -26.64 9.94
N GLY A 268 -5.11 -25.98 9.02
CA GLY A 268 -3.64 -25.97 9.00
C GLY A 268 -3.06 -25.40 10.29
N ILE A 269 -3.54 -24.24 10.74
CA ILE A 269 -3.11 -23.61 12.00
C ILE A 269 -3.38 -24.53 13.19
N ASN A 270 -4.59 -25.10 13.28
CA ASN A 270 -4.97 -25.99 14.36
C ASN A 270 -4.10 -27.25 14.43
N THR A 271 -3.75 -27.80 13.27
CA THR A 271 -2.89 -28.98 13.15
C THR A 271 -1.47 -28.67 13.61
N GLU A 272 -0.86 -27.62 13.07
CA GLU A 272 0.54 -27.28 13.35
C GLU A 272 0.76 -26.75 14.77
N ALA A 273 -0.18 -25.97 15.31
CA ALA A 273 -0.05 -25.33 16.61
C ALA A 273 -0.79 -26.04 17.75
N SER A 274 -1.40 -27.21 17.50
CA SER A 274 -2.24 -27.93 18.46
C SER A 274 -3.32 -27.03 19.07
N ALA A 275 -4.15 -26.44 18.21
CA ALA A 275 -5.17 -25.47 18.60
C ALA A 275 -6.59 -25.91 18.19
N SER A 276 -7.59 -25.15 18.61
CA SER A 276 -9.01 -25.37 18.28
C SER A 276 -9.69 -24.06 17.92
N LEU A 277 -9.01 -23.29 17.08
CA LEU A 277 -9.50 -22.04 16.51
C LEU A 277 -10.66 -22.33 15.54
N THR A 278 -11.60 -21.39 15.50
CA THR A 278 -12.72 -21.38 14.55
C THR A 278 -12.55 -20.31 13.47
N ASN A 279 -11.59 -19.41 13.64
CA ASN A 279 -11.28 -18.31 12.73
C ASN A 279 -9.76 -18.12 12.65
N ILE A 280 -9.29 -17.49 11.58
CA ILE A 280 -7.91 -17.03 11.49
C ILE A 280 -7.70 -15.95 12.57
N PRO A 281 -6.64 -16.03 13.39
CA PRO A 281 -6.31 -15.01 14.38
C PRO A 281 -6.29 -13.58 13.79
N ALA A 282 -6.85 -12.63 14.54
CA ALA A 282 -6.87 -11.22 14.14
C ALA A 282 -5.46 -10.62 14.22
N VAL A 283 -5.14 -9.73 13.29
CA VAL A 283 -3.91 -8.92 13.38
C VAL A 283 -4.22 -7.71 14.25
N VAL A 284 -3.33 -7.41 15.20
CA VAL A 284 -3.43 -6.25 16.07
C VAL A 284 -2.17 -5.39 15.96
N PHE A 285 -2.34 -4.08 16.05
CA PHE A 285 -1.22 -3.14 15.99
C PHE A 285 -0.52 -3.09 17.34
N THR A 286 0.81 -3.04 17.31
CA THR A 286 1.60 -2.73 18.50
C THR A 286 1.48 -1.24 18.79
N ILE A 287 0.86 -0.90 19.93
CA ILE A 287 0.70 0.48 20.35
C ILE A 287 2.03 1.00 20.91
N GLY A 288 2.54 2.08 20.33
CA GLY A 288 3.76 2.75 20.77
C GLY A 288 3.77 4.25 20.43
N PRO A 289 4.67 5.04 21.04
CA PRO A 289 4.85 6.45 20.71
C PRO A 289 5.52 6.63 19.34
N GLY A 290 5.39 7.82 18.76
CA GLY A 290 6.11 8.22 17.55
C GLY A 290 5.71 7.48 16.27
N VAL A 291 4.55 6.81 16.26
CA VAL A 291 4.09 6.04 15.09
C VAL A 291 3.40 6.90 14.04
N LEU A 292 2.95 8.12 14.36
CA LEU A 292 2.36 9.10 13.44
C LEU A 292 3.21 10.39 13.45
N ASP A 293 3.52 10.94 12.27
CA ASP A 293 4.17 12.25 12.14
C ASP A 293 3.19 13.36 11.72
N ALA A 294 3.72 14.58 11.65
CA ALA A 294 2.97 15.77 11.27
C ALA A 294 2.49 15.77 9.81
N ASN A 295 3.05 14.93 8.94
CA ASN A 295 2.64 14.83 7.54
C ASN A 295 1.46 13.88 7.35
N GLY A 296 1.03 13.19 8.41
CA GLY A 296 -0.04 12.20 8.37
C GLY A 296 0.45 10.78 8.08
N GLU A 297 1.76 10.51 8.12
CA GLU A 297 2.29 9.18 7.82
C GLU A 297 2.41 8.33 9.09
N ILE A 298 1.88 7.11 9.04
CA ILE A 298 1.87 6.15 10.14
C ILE A 298 2.70 4.93 9.79
N VAL A 299 3.57 4.49 10.70
CA VAL A 299 4.36 3.26 10.57
C VAL A 299 4.45 2.59 11.93
N GLY A 300 4.22 1.28 11.96
CA GLY A 300 4.38 0.50 13.17
C GLY A 300 4.34 -1.01 12.92
N GLU A 301 4.41 -1.76 13.99
CA GLU A 301 4.43 -3.23 13.95
C GLU A 301 3.03 -3.81 14.12
N VAL A 302 2.83 -5.01 13.59
CA VAL A 302 1.66 -5.82 13.84
C VAL A 302 2.02 -7.20 14.35
N THR A 303 1.11 -7.79 15.11
CA THR A 303 1.22 -9.16 15.59
C THR A 303 -0.14 -9.85 15.53
N SER A 304 -0.15 -11.16 15.37
CA SER A 304 -1.31 -11.97 15.66
C SER A 304 -0.94 -13.08 16.64
N ASN A 305 -1.73 -13.23 17.70
CA ASN A 305 -1.48 -14.21 18.76
C ASN A 305 -2.77 -14.96 19.11
N PHE A 306 -2.63 -16.20 19.55
CA PHE A 306 -3.73 -16.99 20.09
C PHE A 306 -3.23 -17.91 21.22
N VAL A 307 -4.16 -18.51 21.97
CA VAL A 307 -3.83 -19.50 22.99
C VAL A 307 -4.17 -20.89 22.46
N ASN A 308 -3.20 -21.81 22.46
CA ASN A 308 -3.39 -23.18 21.99
C ASN A 308 -4.05 -24.08 23.06
N ASN A 309 -4.28 -25.35 22.73
CA ASN A 309 -4.96 -26.30 23.62
C ASN A 309 -4.16 -26.64 24.89
N ASN A 310 -2.86 -26.32 24.92
CA ASN A 310 -2.00 -26.49 26.08
C ASN A 310 -1.97 -25.23 26.97
N GLY A 311 -2.74 -24.19 26.65
CA GLY A 311 -2.75 -22.92 27.37
C GLY A 311 -1.53 -22.03 27.08
N GLN A 312 -0.77 -22.31 26.02
CA GLN A 312 0.41 -21.54 25.63
C GLN A 312 0.02 -20.43 24.65
N THR A 313 0.56 -19.24 24.83
CA THR A 313 0.47 -18.18 23.82
C THR A 313 1.34 -18.53 22.63
N VAL A 314 0.73 -18.58 21.46
CA VAL A 314 1.38 -18.83 20.18
C VAL A 314 1.35 -17.53 19.39
N ASN A 315 2.52 -17.10 18.92
CA ASN A 315 2.63 -16.03 17.95
C ASN A 315 2.40 -16.64 16.55
N TYR A 316 1.26 -16.29 15.95
CA TYR A 316 0.84 -16.80 14.64
C TYR A 316 1.62 -16.11 13.52
N GLU A 317 1.67 -14.79 13.56
CA GLU A 317 2.34 -13.98 12.54
C GLU A 317 2.82 -12.65 13.14
N THR A 318 3.79 -12.05 12.47
CA THR A 318 4.32 -10.71 12.78
C THR A 318 4.57 -9.95 11.50
N GLY A 319 4.66 -8.63 11.59
CA GLY A 319 4.90 -7.79 10.43
C GLY A 319 4.83 -6.32 10.74
N ASN A 320 4.62 -5.52 9.69
CA ASN A 320 4.50 -4.07 9.78
C ASN A 320 3.20 -3.59 9.14
N TYR A 321 2.76 -2.42 9.55
CA TYR A 321 1.76 -1.64 8.85
C TYR A 321 2.33 -0.27 8.50
N TYR A 322 1.90 0.25 7.35
CA TYR A 322 2.25 1.57 6.86
C TYR A 322 0.98 2.25 6.36
N ALA A 323 0.78 3.52 6.70
CA ALA A 323 -0.45 4.23 6.34
C ALA A 323 -0.24 5.74 6.16
N ILE A 324 -1.15 6.39 5.46
CA ILE A 324 -1.22 7.84 5.28
C ILE A 324 -2.66 8.29 5.56
N ILE A 325 -2.79 9.38 6.32
CA ILE A 325 -4.06 10.06 6.62
C ILE A 325 -4.32 11.15 5.59
N SER A 326 -5.56 11.31 5.13
CA SER A 326 -6.02 12.41 4.28
C SER A 326 -7.18 13.19 4.89
N GLY A 327 -7.37 14.41 4.40
CA GLY A 327 -8.57 15.23 4.59
C GLY A 327 -8.41 16.32 5.64
N ASP A 328 -9.31 17.31 5.53
CA ASP A 328 -9.37 18.52 6.37
C ASP A 328 -9.54 18.22 7.87
N ASN A 329 -10.02 17.03 8.25
CA ASN A 329 -10.16 16.65 9.66
C ASN A 329 -9.64 15.24 9.93
N ALA A 330 -8.62 14.81 9.18
CA ALA A 330 -8.16 13.43 9.18
C ALA A 330 -9.34 12.47 8.93
N ASP A 331 -9.99 12.61 7.78
CA ASP A 331 -11.28 11.98 7.48
C ASP A 331 -11.13 10.53 7.02
N GLU A 332 -10.02 10.20 6.37
CA GLU A 332 -9.74 8.85 5.87
C GLU A 332 -8.26 8.46 6.00
N VAL A 333 -8.02 7.16 6.08
CA VAL A 333 -6.68 6.57 6.18
C VAL A 333 -6.56 5.44 5.17
N VAL A 334 -5.48 5.44 4.41
CA VAL A 334 -5.08 4.31 3.56
C VAL A 334 -3.80 3.69 4.06
N GLY A 335 -3.64 2.39 3.91
CA GLY A 335 -2.39 1.74 4.24
C GLY A 335 -2.26 0.33 3.71
N VAL A 336 -1.12 -0.27 4.04
CA VAL A 336 -0.79 -1.66 3.74
C VAL A 336 -0.26 -2.32 5.01
N ILE A 337 -0.73 -3.54 5.28
CA ILE A 337 -0.19 -4.46 6.28
C ILE A 337 0.58 -5.55 5.54
N VAL A 338 1.81 -5.80 5.97
CA VAL A 338 2.61 -6.94 5.50
C VAL A 338 2.94 -7.82 6.70
N ALA A 339 2.37 -9.01 6.75
CA ALA A 339 2.57 -9.97 7.84
C ALA A 339 3.07 -11.32 7.31
N THR A 340 3.90 -12.01 8.10
CA THR A 340 4.44 -13.32 7.73
C THR A 340 4.17 -14.37 8.81
N SER A 341 3.81 -15.57 8.37
CA SER A 341 3.57 -16.73 9.24
C SER A 341 4.21 -17.98 8.67
N SER A 342 4.90 -18.74 9.52
CA SER A 342 5.34 -20.10 9.21
C SER A 342 4.36 -21.17 9.73
N ILE A 343 3.20 -20.76 10.27
CA ILE A 343 2.18 -21.64 10.84
C ILE A 343 0.99 -21.75 9.89
N GLY A 344 0.49 -22.95 9.67
CA GLY A 344 -0.60 -23.25 8.74
C GLY A 344 -0.20 -23.09 7.27
N GLY A 345 1.09 -22.99 6.98
CA GLY A 345 1.67 -22.88 5.64
C GLY A 345 2.09 -24.22 5.03
N ASN A 346 1.82 -25.36 5.70
CA ASN A 346 2.23 -26.69 5.24
C ASN A 346 3.74 -26.79 4.94
N GLY A 347 4.56 -26.16 5.78
CA GLY A 347 6.02 -26.11 5.63
C GLY A 347 6.55 -24.95 4.78
N ALA A 348 5.67 -24.14 4.16
CA ALA A 348 6.03 -22.85 3.57
C ALA A 348 5.81 -21.71 4.57
N THR A 349 6.53 -20.61 4.39
CA THR A 349 6.20 -19.34 5.05
C THR A 349 5.24 -18.56 4.15
N VAL A 350 4.14 -18.10 4.71
CA VAL A 350 3.15 -17.30 4.01
C VAL A 350 3.40 -15.83 4.31
N ARG A 351 3.38 -15.00 3.29
CA ARG A 351 3.27 -13.54 3.42
C ARG A 351 1.86 -13.11 3.05
N ASP A 352 1.23 -12.32 3.90
CA ASP A 352 -0.04 -11.65 3.66
C ASP A 352 0.26 -10.16 3.44
N THR A 353 0.04 -9.67 2.22
CA THR A 353 0.10 -8.23 1.89
C THR A 353 -1.33 -7.75 1.67
N SER A 354 -1.85 -6.96 2.61
CA SER A 354 -3.24 -6.49 2.62
C SER A 354 -3.31 -4.97 2.66
N GLY A 355 -3.98 -4.38 1.67
CA GLY A 355 -4.24 -2.95 1.60
C GLY A 355 -5.58 -2.65 2.25
N PHE A 356 -5.71 -1.48 2.86
CA PHE A 356 -6.94 -1.05 3.52
C PHE A 356 -7.19 0.44 3.30
N ILE A 357 -8.47 0.79 3.30
CA ILE A 357 -8.97 2.16 3.42
C ILE A 357 -10.00 2.15 4.55
N VAL A 358 -9.83 3.04 5.52
CA VAL A 358 -10.74 3.19 6.65
C VAL A 358 -11.20 4.65 6.75
N LEU A 359 -12.48 4.82 7.03
CA LEU A 359 -13.17 6.11 7.06
C LEU A 359 -13.69 6.39 8.47
N ARG A 360 -13.74 7.66 8.83
CA ARG A 360 -14.27 8.14 10.11
C ARG A 360 -15.79 8.03 10.21
#